data_AF-E8X3M3-F1
#
_entry.id   AF-E8X3M3-F1
#
_cell.length_a   1.000
_cell.length_b   1.000
_cell.length_c   1.000
_cell.angle_alpha   90.00
_cell.angle_beta   90.00
_cell.angle_gamma   90.00
#
_symmetry.space_group_name_H-M   'P 1'
#
loop_
_entity.id
_entity.type
_entity.pdbx_description
1 polymer ?
#
loop_
_entity_poly.entity_id
_entity_poly.type
_entity_poly.pdbx_seq_one_letter_code
_entity_poly.pdbx_strand_id
1 'polypeptide(L)'
;MSKMMNRIASIAALAVLTLGLCAPVYAQAMKADDSGRQTTPAANSNEANQGEVDETAEYKQSAVVKKLGGMMGMKPAQAALLFEVINFGILAVLVGGFLLKALPKAFRNRTTLIQKHLVDARTATEEASARMSSIEDRLAQLDGQIATMKTQAETTLAADEQRMKVAVEEETAKILASAEQEIAAATQHARKQLQAHAAELAIEQAARKLTISAETDRLLVQNFARRLAGDDVKGGQN
;
A
#
# COMPACT_ATOMS: atom_id res chain seq x y z
N MET A 1 -45.51 39.00 -18.89
CA MET A 1 -46.37 37.80 -18.91
C MET A 1 -46.08 36.80 -20.05
N SER A 2 -45.55 37.22 -21.22
CA SER A 2 -45.28 36.33 -22.38
C SER A 2 -44.20 35.24 -22.17
N LYS A 3 -43.20 35.46 -21.30
CA LYS A 3 -42.09 34.48 -21.07
C LYS A 3 -42.47 33.29 -20.17
N MET A 4 -43.55 33.37 -19.39
CA MET A 4 -43.97 32.32 -18.46
C MET A 4 -44.85 31.27 -19.16
N MET A 5 -45.64 31.68 -20.16
CA MET A 5 -46.49 30.78 -20.96
C MET A 5 -45.69 29.83 -21.88
N ASN A 6 -44.56 30.28 -22.44
CA ASN A 6 -43.70 29.41 -23.27
C ASN A 6 -42.94 28.34 -22.46
N ARG A 7 -42.69 28.59 -21.16
CA ARG A 7 -42.03 27.61 -20.28
C ARG A 7 -43.02 26.52 -19.83
N ILE A 8 -44.29 26.87 -19.61
CA ILE A 8 -45.33 25.91 -19.26
C ILE A 8 -45.66 25.00 -20.46
N ALA A 9 -45.69 25.54 -21.69
CA ALA A 9 -45.85 24.74 -22.91
C ALA A 9 -44.66 23.78 -23.18
N SER A 10 -43.43 24.17 -22.80
CA SER A 10 -42.23 23.32 -22.97
C SER A 10 -42.12 22.21 -21.91
N ILE A 11 -42.65 22.43 -20.70
CA ILE A 11 -42.68 21.43 -19.62
C ILE A 11 -43.80 20.39 -19.87
N ALA A 12 -44.95 20.82 -20.40
CA ALA A 12 -46.04 19.92 -20.77
C ALA A 12 -45.66 18.97 -21.93
N ALA A 13 -44.85 19.43 -22.89
CA ALA A 13 -44.34 18.58 -23.98
C ALA A 13 -43.25 17.59 -23.53
N LEU A 14 -42.55 17.85 -22.42
CA LEU A 14 -41.53 16.95 -21.86
C LEU A 14 -42.16 15.82 -21.04
N ALA A 15 -43.28 16.09 -20.33
CA ALA A 15 -43.95 15.11 -19.48
C ALA A 15 -44.66 13.99 -20.25
N VAL A 16 -45.13 14.24 -21.48
CA VAL A 16 -45.78 13.24 -22.33
C VAL A 16 -44.75 12.30 -22.99
N LEU A 17 -43.50 12.72 -23.15
CA LEU A 17 -42.43 11.90 -23.74
C LEU A 17 -41.72 11.01 -22.70
N THR A 18 -41.75 11.36 -21.41
CA THR A 18 -41.07 10.61 -20.33
C THR A 18 -41.89 9.47 -19.73
N LEU A 19 -43.19 9.34 -20.05
CA LEU A 19 -44.08 8.30 -19.53
C LEU A 19 -44.19 7.05 -20.44
N GLY A 20 -43.49 7.03 -21.59
CA GLY A 20 -43.51 5.91 -22.55
C GLY A 20 -42.21 5.09 -22.65
N LEU A 21 -41.17 5.41 -21.87
CA LEU A 21 -39.85 4.76 -21.96
C LEU A 21 -39.25 4.52 -20.56
N CYS A 22 -39.99 3.79 -19.72
CA CYS A 22 -39.50 3.14 -18.49
C CYS A 22 -40.53 2.04 -18.20
N ALA A 23 -40.30 0.73 -18.34
CA ALA A 23 -39.12 -0.13 -18.23
C ALA A 23 -39.40 -1.46 -19.02
N PRO A 24 -38.58 -2.54 -18.98
CA PRO A 24 -37.24 -2.72 -18.40
C PRO A 24 -36.23 -3.37 -19.38
N VAL A 25 -35.05 -2.76 -19.57
CA VAL A 25 -33.87 -3.49 -20.09
C VAL A 25 -32.84 -3.54 -18.98
N TYR A 26 -33.06 -4.49 -18.08
CA TYR A 26 -32.02 -5.10 -17.25
C TYR A 26 -32.32 -6.60 -17.24
N ALA A 27 -31.87 -7.29 -18.29
CA ALA A 27 -31.73 -8.72 -18.27
C ALA A 27 -30.30 -9.05 -17.81
N GLN A 28 -30.24 -9.55 -16.59
CA GLN A 28 -29.42 -10.68 -16.12
C GLN A 28 -27.95 -10.79 -16.54
N ALA A 29 -27.10 -10.66 -15.53
CA ALA A 29 -26.09 -11.67 -15.25
C ALA A 29 -25.95 -11.84 -13.73
N MET A 30 -26.63 -12.83 -13.14
CA MET A 30 -26.08 -13.74 -12.13
C MET A 30 -27.13 -14.71 -11.55
N LYS A 31 -26.79 -16.00 -11.69
CA LYS A 31 -27.00 -17.16 -10.81
C LYS A 31 -28.32 -17.97 -10.80
N ALA A 32 -28.08 -19.26 -11.00
CA ALA A 32 -28.61 -20.44 -10.31
C ALA A 32 -29.96 -21.04 -10.79
N ASP A 33 -29.79 -22.18 -11.46
CA ASP A 33 -30.54 -23.45 -11.33
C ASP A 33 -31.53 -23.52 -10.14
N ASP A 34 -32.83 -23.72 -10.44
CA ASP A 34 -33.69 -24.70 -9.74
C ASP A 34 -35.03 -24.87 -10.48
N SER A 35 -35.34 -26.15 -10.74
CA SER A 35 -36.64 -26.84 -10.81
C SER A 35 -37.95 -26.04 -10.86
N GLY A 36 -38.87 -26.52 -11.71
CA GLY A 36 -40.31 -26.44 -11.41
C GLY A 36 -41.12 -25.59 -12.37
N ARG A 37 -41.49 -26.21 -13.49
CA ARG A 37 -42.55 -25.74 -14.39
C ARG A 37 -43.90 -25.86 -13.68
N GLN A 38 -44.45 -24.75 -13.21
CA GLN A 38 -45.89 -24.64 -12.88
C GLN A 38 -46.53 -23.55 -13.73
N THR A 39 -47.43 -24.02 -14.60
CA THR A 39 -48.30 -23.23 -15.46
C THR A 39 -49.61 -22.91 -14.75
N THR A 40 -49.96 -21.62 -14.74
CA THR A 40 -51.30 -21.03 -14.93
C THR A 40 -52.49 -21.51 -14.08
N PRO A 41 -53.17 -20.59 -13.37
CA PRO A 41 -54.61 -20.61 -13.20
C PRO A 41 -55.26 -19.97 -14.43
N ALA A 42 -55.81 -20.79 -15.33
CA ALA A 42 -56.79 -20.36 -16.32
C ALA A 42 -58.18 -20.60 -15.73
N ALA A 43 -58.83 -19.52 -15.29
CA ALA A 43 -60.26 -19.50 -15.00
C ALA A 43 -60.99 -18.96 -16.23
N ASN A 44 -62.01 -19.72 -16.64
CA ASN A 44 -62.98 -19.41 -17.69
C ASN A 44 -63.59 -18.01 -17.55
N SER A 45 -63.84 -17.38 -18.70
CA SER A 45 -65.19 -16.95 -19.07
C SER A 45 -65.24 -16.51 -20.54
N ASN A 46 -66.22 -17.07 -21.26
CA ASN A 46 -66.84 -16.46 -22.42
C ASN A 46 -67.13 -14.98 -22.16
N GLU A 47 -66.93 -14.12 -23.16
CA GLU A 47 -67.92 -13.12 -23.53
C GLU A 47 -67.66 -12.65 -24.97
N ALA A 48 -68.56 -13.11 -25.84
CA ALA A 48 -68.77 -12.54 -27.14
C ALA A 48 -69.38 -11.14 -26.99
N ASN A 49 -69.00 -10.26 -27.93
CA ASN A 49 -69.84 -9.17 -28.40
C ASN A 49 -70.22 -8.12 -27.35
N GLN A 50 -69.43 -7.06 -27.26
CA GLN A 50 -69.94 -5.72 -26.97
C GLN A 50 -69.08 -4.73 -27.77
N GLY A 51 -69.77 -4.01 -28.65
CA GLY A 51 -69.18 -3.23 -29.73
C GLY A 51 -68.18 -2.19 -29.24
N GLU A 52 -67.30 -1.83 -30.16
CA GLU A 52 -66.59 -0.56 -30.14
C GLU A 52 -67.56 0.54 -29.71
N VAL A 53 -67.42 0.99 -28.45
CA VAL A 53 -67.96 2.27 -28.05
C VAL A 53 -67.11 3.27 -28.80
N ASP A 54 -67.63 3.75 -29.93
CA ASP A 54 -67.12 4.88 -30.67
C ASP A 54 -67.23 6.13 -29.77
N GLU A 55 -66.34 6.23 -28.78
CA GLU A 55 -66.14 7.40 -27.92
C GLU A 55 -65.71 8.63 -28.75
N THR A 56 -65.31 8.44 -30.01
CA THR A 56 -65.02 9.53 -30.94
C THR A 56 -66.25 10.06 -31.69
N ALA A 57 -67.40 9.38 -31.63
CA ALA A 57 -68.65 9.85 -32.22
C ALA A 57 -69.19 11.12 -31.53
N GLU A 58 -68.94 11.26 -30.23
CA GLU A 58 -69.43 12.38 -29.44
C GLU A 58 -68.63 13.66 -29.69
N TYR A 59 -67.30 13.56 -29.82
CA TYR A 59 -66.43 14.69 -30.18
C TYR A 59 -66.73 15.25 -31.59
N LYS A 60 -67.17 14.39 -32.52
CA LYS A 60 -67.60 14.77 -33.89
C LYS A 60 -68.92 15.56 -33.93
N GLN A 61 -69.64 15.67 -32.81
CA GLN A 61 -70.96 16.29 -32.71
C GLN A 61 -71.00 17.53 -31.80
N SER A 62 -69.84 18.06 -31.36
CA SER A 62 -69.84 19.26 -30.50
C SER A 62 -70.44 20.48 -31.21
N ALA A 63 -71.19 21.30 -30.46
CA ALA A 63 -71.95 22.44 -31.00
C ALA A 63 -71.08 23.46 -31.76
N VAL A 64 -69.78 23.49 -31.48
CA VAL A 64 -68.78 24.35 -32.16
C VAL A 64 -68.47 23.81 -33.56
N VAL A 65 -68.34 22.49 -33.72
CA VAL A 65 -68.08 21.82 -35.01
C VAL A 65 -69.30 21.88 -35.93
N LYS A 66 -70.53 21.73 -35.39
CA LYS A 66 -71.77 21.88 -36.16
C LYS A 66 -72.04 23.33 -36.61
N LYS A 67 -71.79 24.34 -35.75
CA LYS A 67 -71.98 25.75 -36.13
C LYS A 67 -70.98 26.21 -37.20
N LEU A 68 -69.72 25.77 -37.10
CA LEU A 68 -68.70 26.13 -38.09
C LEU A 68 -68.92 25.38 -39.42
N GLY A 69 -69.33 24.11 -39.38
CA GLY A 69 -69.65 23.32 -40.58
C GLY A 69 -70.89 23.80 -41.33
N GLY A 70 -71.91 24.27 -40.60
CA GLY A 70 -73.13 24.83 -41.19
C GLY A 70 -72.93 26.16 -41.92
N MET A 71 -71.93 26.96 -41.53
CA MET A 71 -71.64 28.26 -42.16
C MET A 71 -70.83 28.15 -43.46
N MET A 72 -70.13 27.03 -43.67
CA MET A 72 -69.23 26.81 -44.80
C MET A 72 -69.77 25.82 -45.86
N GLY A 73 -70.96 25.24 -45.66
CA GLY A 73 -71.61 24.38 -46.67
C GLY A 73 -70.91 23.05 -46.97
N MET A 74 -70.34 22.36 -45.97
CA MET A 74 -69.70 21.03 -46.15
C MET A 74 -70.20 19.98 -45.14
N LYS A 75 -70.14 18.69 -45.53
CA LYS A 75 -70.63 17.57 -44.73
C LYS A 75 -69.90 17.48 -43.37
N PRO A 76 -70.58 17.15 -42.26
CA PRO A 76 -69.99 17.15 -40.90
C PRO A 76 -68.79 16.21 -40.74
N ALA A 77 -68.74 15.11 -41.50
CA ALA A 77 -67.59 14.21 -41.52
C ALA A 77 -66.33 14.84 -42.14
N GLN A 78 -66.46 15.75 -43.10
CA GLN A 78 -65.34 16.43 -43.75
C GLN A 78 -64.78 17.56 -42.87
N ALA A 79 -65.64 18.25 -42.12
CA ALA A 79 -65.22 19.26 -41.15
C ALA A 79 -64.42 18.66 -39.98
N ALA A 80 -64.83 17.48 -39.49
CA ALA A 80 -64.10 16.77 -38.43
C ALA A 80 -62.70 16.33 -38.89
N LEU A 81 -62.60 15.70 -40.07
CA LEU A 81 -61.31 15.30 -40.64
C LEU A 81 -60.40 16.51 -40.93
N LEU A 82 -60.95 17.61 -41.43
CA LEU A 82 -60.17 18.82 -41.67
C LEU A 82 -59.62 19.40 -40.36
N PHE A 83 -60.43 19.42 -39.29
CA PHE A 83 -59.98 19.90 -37.99
C PHE A 83 -58.90 18.99 -37.38
N GLU A 84 -59.04 17.68 -37.52
CA GLU A 84 -58.05 16.69 -37.06
C GLU A 84 -56.72 16.84 -37.81
N VAL A 85 -56.76 16.96 -39.14
CA VAL A 85 -55.57 17.16 -39.97
C VAL A 85 -54.89 18.50 -39.67
N ILE A 86 -55.65 19.57 -39.45
CA ILE A 86 -55.10 20.88 -39.06
C ILE A 86 -54.44 20.79 -37.68
N ASN A 87 -55.08 20.15 -36.70
CA ASN A 87 -54.52 19.98 -35.35
C ASN A 87 -53.23 19.12 -35.38
N PHE A 88 -53.25 18.01 -36.12
CA PHE A 88 -52.06 17.18 -36.34
C PHE A 88 -50.95 17.97 -37.04
N GLY A 89 -51.29 18.78 -38.05
CA GLY A 89 -50.33 19.64 -38.75
C GLY A 89 -49.67 20.65 -37.81
N ILE A 90 -50.45 21.31 -36.94
CA ILE A 90 -49.93 22.25 -35.94
C ILE A 90 -48.99 21.54 -34.96
N LEU A 91 -49.38 20.36 -34.46
CA LEU A 91 -48.56 19.56 -33.56
C LEU A 91 -47.26 19.08 -34.25
N ALA A 92 -47.37 18.59 -35.49
CA ALA A 92 -46.23 18.12 -36.28
C ALA A 92 -45.24 19.25 -36.59
N VAL A 93 -45.71 20.47 -36.85
CA VAL A 93 -44.85 21.65 -37.03
C VAL A 93 -44.18 22.06 -35.72
N LEU A 94 -44.90 22.04 -34.59
CA LEU A 94 -44.32 22.34 -33.27
C LEU A 94 -43.25 21.32 -32.86
N VAL A 95 -43.58 20.03 -32.96
CA VAL A 95 -42.66 18.94 -32.62
C VAL A 95 -41.50 18.89 -33.61
N GLY A 96 -41.78 18.97 -34.91
CA GLY A 96 -40.78 19.00 -35.97
C GLY A 96 -39.82 20.18 -35.81
N GLY A 97 -40.32 21.38 -35.56
CA GLY A 97 -39.50 22.58 -35.31
C GLY A 97 -38.59 22.43 -34.08
N PHE A 98 -39.10 21.85 -32.99
CA PHE A 98 -38.29 21.56 -31.80
C PHE A 98 -37.22 20.49 -32.09
N LEU A 99 -37.60 19.39 -32.75
CA LEU A 99 -36.73 18.25 -33.01
C LEU A 99 -35.61 18.59 -33.99
N LEU A 100 -35.92 19.36 -35.05
CA LEU A 100 -34.95 19.89 -36.00
C LEU A 100 -33.91 20.81 -35.33
N LYS A 101 -34.28 21.48 -34.23
CA LYS A 101 -33.36 22.34 -33.48
C LYS A 101 -32.58 21.58 -32.39
N ALA A 102 -33.17 20.56 -31.77
CA ALA A 102 -32.58 19.80 -30.67
C ALA A 102 -31.67 18.65 -31.12
N LEU A 103 -32.06 17.88 -32.15
CA LEU A 103 -31.29 16.73 -32.65
C LEU A 103 -29.86 17.07 -33.09
N PRO A 104 -29.61 18.07 -33.95
CA PRO A 104 -28.24 18.37 -34.38
C PRO A 104 -27.36 18.81 -33.22
N LYS A 105 -27.93 19.46 -32.19
CA LYS A 105 -27.19 19.84 -30.98
C LYS A 105 -26.83 18.61 -30.14
N ALA A 106 -27.75 17.67 -29.97
CA ALA A 106 -27.52 16.44 -29.20
C ALA A 106 -26.48 15.53 -29.87
N PHE A 107 -26.58 15.32 -31.19
CA PHE A 107 -25.59 14.53 -31.93
C PHE A 107 -24.21 15.20 -31.90
N ARG A 108 -24.13 16.51 -32.13
CA ARG A 108 -22.85 17.23 -32.07
C ARG A 108 -22.20 17.13 -30.69
N ASN A 109 -22.97 17.33 -29.62
CA ASN A 109 -22.45 17.16 -28.25
C ASN A 109 -21.94 15.73 -28.01
N ARG A 110 -22.68 14.69 -28.43
CA ARG A 110 -22.25 13.30 -28.29
C ARG A 110 -20.98 13.01 -29.09
N THR A 111 -20.89 13.48 -30.33
CA THR A 111 -19.68 13.32 -31.16
C THR A 111 -18.47 14.00 -30.51
N THR A 112 -18.61 15.23 -30.02
CA THR A 112 -17.53 15.94 -29.32
C THR A 112 -17.10 15.20 -28.04
N LEU A 113 -18.05 14.68 -27.28
CA LEU A 113 -17.75 13.87 -26.09
C LEU A 113 -17.01 12.58 -26.44
N ILE A 114 -17.46 11.84 -27.46
CA ILE A 114 -16.79 10.61 -27.92
C ILE A 114 -15.38 10.92 -28.42
N GLN A 115 -15.21 11.99 -29.21
CA GLN A 115 -13.89 12.40 -29.67
C GLN A 115 -12.97 12.76 -28.51
N LYS A 116 -13.49 13.49 -27.51
CA LYS A 116 -12.75 13.81 -26.29
C LYS A 116 -12.35 12.53 -25.54
N HIS A 117 -13.28 11.62 -25.30
CA HIS A 117 -12.98 10.35 -24.61
C HIS A 117 -11.99 9.48 -25.36
N LEU A 118 -12.02 9.46 -26.69
CA LEU A 118 -11.01 8.76 -27.50
C LEU A 118 -9.63 9.38 -27.37
N VAL A 119 -9.53 10.71 -27.38
CA VAL A 119 -8.26 11.41 -27.16
C VAL A 119 -7.76 11.15 -25.74
N ASP A 120 -8.60 11.34 -24.73
CA ASP A 120 -8.27 11.11 -23.32
C ASP A 120 -7.81 9.65 -23.07
N ALA A 121 -8.47 8.67 -23.71
CA ALA A 121 -8.09 7.27 -23.61
C ALA A 121 -6.74 6.98 -24.29
N ARG A 122 -6.47 7.59 -25.45
CA ARG A 122 -5.17 7.47 -26.14
C ARG A 122 -4.06 8.08 -25.30
N THR A 123 -4.24 9.30 -24.79
CA THR A 123 -3.24 9.96 -23.95
C THR A 123 -3.00 9.16 -22.66
N ALA A 124 -4.05 8.63 -22.04
CA ALA A 124 -3.90 7.77 -20.86
C ALA A 124 -3.13 6.48 -21.16
N THR A 125 -3.34 5.89 -22.34
CA THR A 125 -2.60 4.68 -22.78
C THR A 125 -1.14 5.01 -23.07
N GLU A 126 -0.86 6.11 -23.77
CA GLU A 126 0.50 6.57 -24.06
C GLU A 126 1.27 6.89 -22.77
N GLU A 127 0.64 7.59 -21.81
CA GLU A 127 1.23 7.83 -20.50
C GLU A 127 1.48 6.54 -19.71
N ALA A 128 0.55 5.59 -19.74
CA ALA A 128 0.72 4.30 -19.08
C ALA A 128 1.87 3.49 -19.70
N SER A 129 1.96 3.46 -21.03
CA SER A 129 3.06 2.81 -21.74
C SER A 129 4.41 3.47 -21.46
N ALA A 130 4.47 4.80 -21.42
CA ALA A 130 5.69 5.53 -21.05
C ALA A 130 6.12 5.22 -19.61
N ARG A 131 5.17 5.17 -18.67
CA ARG A 131 5.46 4.78 -17.27
C ARG A 131 5.93 3.33 -17.18
N MET A 132 5.31 2.40 -17.91
CA MET A 132 5.74 1.00 -17.94
C MET A 132 7.18 0.88 -18.41
N SER A 133 7.52 1.48 -19.56
CA SER A 133 8.90 1.46 -20.08
C SER A 133 9.89 2.05 -19.08
N SER A 134 9.54 3.17 -18.41
CA SER A 134 10.42 3.74 -17.38
C SER A 134 10.62 2.83 -16.17
N ILE A 135 9.63 2.02 -15.82
CA ILE A 135 9.72 1.04 -14.71
C ILE A 135 10.57 -0.15 -15.15
N GLU A 136 10.37 -0.65 -16.36
CA GLU A 136 11.17 -1.73 -16.95
C GLU A 136 12.65 -1.34 -17.01
N ASP A 137 12.97 -0.13 -17.46
CA ASP A 137 14.35 0.39 -17.48
C ASP A 137 14.96 0.46 -16.07
N ARG A 138 14.18 0.92 -15.10
CA ARG A 138 14.61 0.96 -13.68
C ARG A 138 14.83 -0.43 -13.11
N LEU A 139 13.97 -1.39 -13.44
CA LEU A 139 14.12 -2.78 -13.00
C LEU A 139 15.36 -3.40 -13.61
N ALA A 140 15.61 -3.21 -14.91
CA ALA A 140 16.82 -3.68 -15.58
C ALA A 140 18.09 -3.05 -14.96
N GLN A 141 18.04 -1.77 -14.60
CA GLN A 141 19.14 -1.10 -13.90
C GLN A 141 19.36 -1.70 -12.50
N LEU A 142 18.29 -1.97 -11.75
CA LEU A 142 18.36 -2.59 -10.42
C LEU A 142 18.96 -3.99 -10.49
N ASP A 143 18.58 -4.81 -11.47
CA ASP A 143 19.15 -6.15 -11.66
C ASP A 143 20.67 -6.08 -11.88
N GLY A 144 21.15 -5.12 -12.68
CA GLY A 144 22.58 -4.86 -12.87
C GLY A 144 23.29 -4.39 -11.60
N GLN A 145 22.64 -3.53 -10.81
CA GLN A 145 23.17 -3.07 -9.51
C GLN A 145 23.24 -4.21 -8.50
N ILE A 146 22.23 -5.09 -8.44
CA ILE A 146 22.21 -6.26 -7.56
C ILE A 146 23.34 -7.22 -7.92
N ALA A 147 23.55 -7.49 -9.21
CA ALA A 147 24.67 -8.32 -9.66
C ALA A 147 26.02 -7.73 -9.24
N THR A 148 26.20 -6.40 -9.41
CA THR A 148 27.41 -5.69 -9.00
C THR A 148 27.60 -5.70 -7.48
N MET A 149 26.53 -5.51 -6.71
CA MET A 149 26.58 -5.54 -5.26
C MET A 149 26.95 -6.94 -4.76
N LYS A 150 26.44 -7.99 -5.41
CA LYS A 150 26.76 -9.38 -5.08
C LYS A 150 28.23 -9.69 -5.34
N THR A 151 28.76 -9.32 -6.51
CA THR A 151 30.19 -9.56 -6.82
C THR A 151 31.11 -8.74 -5.90
N GLN A 152 30.73 -7.50 -5.58
CA GLN A 152 31.47 -6.68 -4.63
C GLN A 152 31.43 -7.27 -3.21
N ALA A 153 30.29 -7.79 -2.77
CA ALA A 153 30.14 -8.43 -1.47
C ALA A 153 30.98 -9.72 -1.38
N GLU A 154 30.97 -10.56 -2.42
CA GLU A 154 31.80 -11.77 -2.48
C GLU A 154 33.30 -11.42 -2.43
N THR A 155 33.72 -10.40 -3.18
CA THR A 155 35.12 -9.94 -3.19
C THR A 155 35.54 -9.36 -1.84
N THR A 156 34.68 -8.53 -1.22
CA THR A 156 34.93 -7.94 0.09
C THR A 156 35.00 -9.02 1.16
N LEU A 157 34.08 -9.99 1.14
CA LEU A 157 34.04 -11.09 2.09
C LEU A 157 35.32 -11.94 2.02
N ALA A 158 35.79 -12.27 0.82
CA ALA A 158 37.04 -13.03 0.66
C ALA A 158 38.26 -12.24 1.19
N ALA A 159 38.31 -10.93 0.95
CA ALA A 159 39.37 -10.07 1.46
C ALA A 159 39.32 -9.93 3.00
N ASP A 160 38.12 -9.77 3.55
CA ASP A 160 37.89 -9.64 4.99
C ASP A 160 38.17 -10.97 5.71
N GLU A 161 37.82 -12.11 5.13
CA GLU A 161 38.15 -13.42 5.69
C GLU A 161 39.66 -13.58 5.84
N GLN A 162 40.44 -13.20 4.82
CA GLN A 162 41.90 -13.27 4.89
C GLN A 162 42.46 -12.30 5.94
N ARG A 163 41.97 -11.06 6.00
CA ARG A 163 42.39 -10.07 6.99
C ARG A 163 42.05 -10.50 8.42
N MET A 164 40.86 -11.06 8.62
CA MET A 164 40.42 -11.57 9.90
C MET A 164 41.27 -12.75 10.35
N LYS A 165 41.60 -13.69 9.46
CA LYS A 165 42.49 -14.82 9.80
C LYS A 165 43.84 -14.32 10.31
N VAL A 166 44.48 -13.40 9.58
CA VAL A 166 45.76 -12.82 9.98
C VAL A 166 45.63 -12.09 11.33
N ALA A 167 44.61 -11.24 11.49
CA ALA A 167 44.40 -10.51 12.74
C ALA A 167 44.15 -11.45 13.95
N VAL A 168 43.42 -12.55 13.74
CA VAL A 168 43.19 -13.57 14.77
C VAL A 168 44.48 -14.31 15.10
N GLU A 169 45.28 -14.69 14.12
CA GLU A 169 46.58 -15.34 14.34
C GLU A 169 47.55 -14.41 15.11
N GLU A 170 47.61 -13.14 14.76
CA GLU A 170 48.42 -12.14 15.47
C GLU A 170 47.94 -11.92 16.92
N GLU A 171 46.64 -11.77 17.12
CA GLU A 171 46.08 -11.54 18.46
C GLU A 171 46.21 -12.80 19.34
N THR A 172 46.02 -14.00 18.78
CA THR A 172 46.24 -15.25 19.53
C THR A 172 47.70 -15.42 19.92
N ALA A 173 48.66 -15.10 19.04
CA ALA A 173 50.09 -15.13 19.37
C ALA A 173 50.43 -14.13 20.48
N LYS A 174 49.85 -12.92 20.42
CA LYS A 174 50.05 -11.88 21.45
C LYS A 174 49.45 -12.28 22.81
N ILE A 175 48.25 -12.86 22.81
CA ILE A 175 47.62 -13.37 24.03
C ILE A 175 48.48 -14.48 24.64
N LEU A 176 48.97 -15.41 23.82
CA LEU A 176 49.83 -16.50 24.30
C LEU A 176 51.11 -15.95 24.93
N ALA A 177 51.79 -15.02 24.27
CA ALA A 177 52.99 -14.39 24.80
C ALA A 177 52.74 -13.64 26.13
N SER A 178 51.62 -12.91 26.24
CA SER A 178 51.22 -12.25 27.49
C SER A 178 50.94 -13.26 28.60
N ALA A 179 50.20 -14.33 28.28
CA ALA A 179 49.88 -15.38 29.25
C ALA A 179 51.14 -16.11 29.73
N GLU A 180 52.09 -16.42 28.85
CA GLU A 180 53.38 -17.01 29.21
C GLU A 180 54.18 -16.09 30.14
N GLN A 181 54.22 -14.79 29.85
CA GLN A 181 54.88 -13.80 30.70
C GLN A 181 54.22 -13.69 32.08
N GLU A 182 52.89 -13.67 32.14
CA GLU A 182 52.11 -13.65 33.38
C GLU A 182 52.34 -14.90 34.22
N ILE A 183 52.31 -16.09 33.60
CA ILE A 183 52.59 -17.36 34.26
C ILE A 183 54.02 -17.38 34.81
N ALA A 184 55.00 -16.92 34.03
CA ALA A 184 56.39 -16.86 34.47
C ALA A 184 56.54 -15.92 35.68
N ALA A 185 55.96 -14.73 35.62
CA ALA A 185 55.98 -13.77 36.73
C ALA A 185 55.29 -14.32 37.99
N ALA A 186 54.10 -14.91 37.85
CA ALA A 186 53.36 -15.53 38.93
C ALA A 186 54.13 -16.71 39.54
N THR A 187 54.78 -17.53 38.72
CA THR A 187 55.60 -18.67 39.17
C THR A 187 56.81 -18.19 39.98
N GLN A 188 57.51 -17.16 39.50
CA GLN A 188 58.64 -16.58 40.25
C GLN A 188 58.20 -15.97 41.57
N HIS A 189 57.05 -15.29 41.58
CA HIS A 189 56.45 -14.75 42.79
C HIS A 189 56.09 -15.85 43.79
N ALA A 190 55.39 -16.90 43.36
CA ALA A 190 55.03 -18.04 44.20
C ALA A 190 56.27 -18.75 44.76
N ARG A 191 57.32 -18.94 43.95
CA ARG A 191 58.59 -19.52 44.42
C ARG A 191 59.24 -18.69 45.53
N LYS A 192 59.28 -17.36 45.37
CA LYS A 192 59.82 -16.45 46.40
C LYS A 192 59.00 -16.52 47.69
N GLN A 193 57.67 -16.57 47.58
CA GLN A 193 56.79 -16.72 48.73
C GLN A 193 57.02 -18.04 49.47
N LEU A 194 57.12 -19.16 48.75
CA LEU A 194 57.42 -20.47 49.34
C LEU A 194 58.79 -20.48 50.03
N GLN A 195 59.81 -19.86 49.42
CA GLN A 195 61.14 -19.78 50.00
C GLN A 195 61.15 -18.93 51.28
N ALA A 196 60.46 -17.78 51.28
CA ALA A 196 60.34 -16.93 52.45
C ALA A 196 59.62 -17.65 53.60
N HIS A 197 58.52 -18.35 53.29
CA HIS A 197 57.76 -19.08 54.30
C HIS A 197 58.54 -20.29 54.86
N ALA A 198 59.30 -21.00 54.00
CA ALA A 198 60.18 -22.05 54.45
C ALA A 198 61.31 -21.54 55.37
N ALA A 199 61.89 -20.36 55.05
CA ALA A 199 62.89 -19.72 55.89
C ALA A 199 62.31 -19.32 57.26
N GLU A 200 61.09 -18.77 57.28
CA GLU A 200 60.37 -18.43 58.52
C GLU A 200 60.13 -19.66 59.40
N LEU A 201 59.63 -20.77 58.81
CA LEU A 201 59.45 -22.04 59.52
C LEU A 201 60.77 -22.62 60.04
N ALA A 202 61.85 -22.50 59.28
CA ALA A 202 63.18 -22.95 59.71
C ALA A 202 63.71 -22.13 60.89
N ILE A 203 63.54 -20.80 60.87
CA ILE A 203 63.90 -19.91 61.97
C ILE A 203 63.06 -20.23 63.21
N GLU A 204 61.75 -20.42 63.05
CA GLU A 204 60.85 -20.78 64.15
C GLU A 204 61.24 -22.14 64.78
N GLN A 205 61.57 -23.14 63.97
CA GLN A 205 62.08 -24.43 64.46
C GLN A 205 63.45 -24.30 65.13
N ALA A 206 64.36 -23.50 64.59
CA ALA A 206 65.67 -23.26 65.19
C ALA A 206 65.53 -22.56 66.55
N ALA A 207 64.66 -21.55 66.64
CA ALA A 207 64.35 -20.85 67.89
C ALA A 207 63.79 -21.81 68.95
N ARG A 208 62.90 -22.74 68.57
CA ARG A 208 62.38 -23.78 69.48
C ARG A 208 63.47 -24.75 69.96
N LYS A 209 64.48 -25.05 69.15
CA LYS A 209 65.58 -25.96 69.49
C LYS A 209 66.74 -25.28 70.21
N LEU A 210 66.79 -23.95 70.23
CA LEU A 210 67.85 -23.18 70.85
C LEU A 210 67.77 -23.27 72.38
N THR A 211 68.64 -24.05 73.01
CA THR A 211 68.80 -24.09 74.46
C THR A 211 69.98 -23.21 74.87
N ILE A 212 69.71 -22.11 75.56
CA ILE A 212 70.75 -21.16 75.99
C ILE A 212 71.38 -21.69 77.29
N SER A 213 72.62 -22.17 77.19
CA SER A 213 73.45 -22.52 78.35
C SER A 213 74.36 -21.36 78.76
N ALA A 214 74.74 -21.30 80.03
CA ALA A 214 75.62 -20.24 80.57
C ALA A 214 77.02 -20.20 79.90
N GLU A 215 77.48 -21.33 79.35
CA GLU A 215 78.73 -21.41 78.59
C GLU A 215 78.60 -20.77 77.20
N THR A 216 77.47 -21.01 76.52
CA THR A 216 77.17 -20.42 75.20
C THR A 216 77.11 -18.90 75.29
N ASP A 217 76.51 -18.36 76.36
CA ASP A 217 76.36 -16.92 76.57
C ASP A 217 77.72 -16.22 76.78
N ARG A 218 78.62 -16.82 77.56
CA ARG A 218 80.00 -16.33 77.73
C ARG A 218 80.77 -16.29 76.41
N LEU A 219 80.63 -17.32 75.56
CA LEU A 219 81.27 -17.38 74.25
C LEU A 219 80.71 -16.32 73.29
N LEU A 220 79.40 -16.04 73.35
CA LEU A 220 78.77 -14.98 72.56
C LEU A 220 79.31 -13.60 72.96
N VAL A 221 79.35 -13.29 74.26
CA VAL A 221 79.89 -12.01 74.77
C VAL A 221 81.35 -11.83 74.38
N GLN A 222 82.18 -12.87 74.48
CA GLN A 222 83.60 -12.79 74.10
C GLN A 222 83.78 -12.58 72.58
N ASN A 223 82.98 -13.25 71.74
CA ASN A 223 83.04 -13.06 70.29
C ASN A 223 82.50 -11.68 69.87
N PHE A 224 81.46 -11.17 70.53
CA PHE A 224 80.92 -9.85 70.26
C PHE A 224 81.93 -8.76 70.63
N ALA A 225 82.57 -8.88 71.80
CA ALA A 225 83.64 -7.98 72.23
C ALA A 225 84.84 -8.01 71.26
N ARG A 226 85.21 -9.19 70.76
CA ARG A 226 86.28 -9.32 69.75
C ARG A 226 85.92 -8.68 68.41
N ARG A 227 84.66 -8.78 67.97
CA ARG A 227 84.19 -8.17 66.72
C ARG A 227 84.13 -6.65 66.83
N LEU A 228 83.67 -6.13 67.97
CA LEU A 228 83.66 -4.68 68.23
C LEU A 228 85.08 -4.11 68.25
N ALA A 229 86.01 -4.80 68.94
CA ALA A 229 87.43 -4.44 68.94
C ALA A 229 88.13 -4.60 67.57
N GLY A 230 87.55 -5.37 66.64
CA GLY A 230 88.08 -5.58 65.30
C GLY A 230 87.49 -4.64 64.23
N ASP A 231 86.24 -4.20 64.39
CA ASP A 231 85.58 -3.23 63.49
C ASP A 231 86.08 -1.79 63.72
N ASP A 232 86.59 -1.46 64.92
CA ASP A 232 87.30 -0.20 65.19
C ASP A 232 88.58 -0.01 64.33
N VAL A 233 89.07 -1.04 63.65
CA VAL A 233 90.32 -1.00 62.85
C VAL A 233 90.08 -0.75 61.34
N LYS A 234 88.82 -0.75 60.85
CA LYS A 234 88.51 -0.65 59.40
C LYS A 234 87.61 0.52 58.97
N GLY A 235 87.41 1.52 59.83
CA GLY A 235 86.58 2.71 59.54
C GLY A 235 87.31 3.97 59.04
N GLY A 236 88.55 3.87 58.57
CA GLY A 236 89.33 5.05 58.17
C GLY A 236 90.21 4.84 56.95
N GLN A 237 89.60 4.83 55.76
CA GLN A 237 90.21 5.26 54.49
C GLN A 237 89.16 5.25 53.36
N ASN A 238 88.79 6.47 52.95
CA ASN A 238 88.11 6.93 51.72
C ASN A 238 86.70 6.42 51.41
#